data_AF-A0A087SEV6-F1
#
_entry.id   AF-A0A087SEV6-F1
#
_cell.length_a   1.000
_cell.length_b   1.000
_cell.length_c   1.000
_cell.angle_alpha   90.00
_cell.angle_beta   90.00
_cell.angle_gamma   90.00
#
_symmetry.space_group_name_H-M   'P 1'
#
loop_
_entity.id
_entity.type
_entity.pdbx_description
1 polymer ?
#
loop_
_entity_poly.entity_id
_entity_poly.type
_entity_poly.pdbx_seq_one_letter_code
_entity_poly.pdbx_strand_id
1 'polypeptide(L)'
;MPANSVDKAARHSSCFYRRMMLALLVCALCLLTGASGEALPSPGFDLLLLVRSYPPGFCSHQHCHTPASSSFTIHGLWPEYKTGGWPQFCGAHTTHQAAGPPTPAQNCLWPSLIGPSPGFWEHEWAKHGTCAAPLLGNRTAFVATVLELHEKYNLDVALGNAGVLPSSSGDYAAEDLQEAVRAAYGAAPLLSCTAGTLVEVWMCLDLELRVMDCPPAVRPGPKCGADVRLPRGAEVPPRCRPFSPPWGAALPGARKGGDGARDGGGGGGDGDDGGEQGDRPSWRVAAVLLLVLALAYVAMYGVQRLMAERVEAEEPLLLVGRGWQQGGRADP
;
A
#
# COMPACT_ATOMS: atom_id res chain seq x y z
N MET A 1 1.61 -68.19 6.75
CA MET A 1 1.31 -67.38 7.96
C MET A 1 1.54 -65.92 7.62
N PRO A 2 0.55 -65.03 7.81
CA PRO A 2 0.59 -63.67 7.29
C PRO A 2 1.16 -62.71 8.35
N ALA A 3 2.45 -62.41 8.26
CA ALA A 3 3.00 -61.19 8.84
C ALA A 3 3.34 -60.31 7.64
N ASN A 4 2.64 -59.19 7.41
CA ASN A 4 3.15 -58.03 6.64
C ASN A 4 2.17 -56.87 6.35
N SER A 5 0.92 -56.89 6.82
CA SER A 5 0.02 -55.73 6.63
C SER A 5 0.09 -54.72 7.79
N VAL A 6 0.14 -55.21 9.03
CA VAL A 6 0.08 -54.39 10.26
C VAL A 6 1.33 -53.53 10.45
N ASP A 7 2.52 -54.07 10.12
CA ASP A 7 3.80 -53.37 10.29
C ASP A 7 4.05 -52.23 9.28
N LYS A 8 3.38 -52.24 8.11
CA LYS A 8 3.48 -51.15 7.13
C LYS A 8 2.61 -49.96 7.54
N ALA A 9 1.40 -50.23 8.03
CA ALA A 9 0.49 -49.20 8.53
C ALA A 9 1.08 -48.48 9.75
N ALA A 10 1.65 -49.21 10.72
CA ALA A 10 2.28 -48.63 11.91
C ALA A 10 3.48 -47.72 11.58
N ARG A 11 4.30 -48.09 10.58
CA ARG A 11 5.45 -47.29 10.11
C ARG A 11 5.00 -46.01 9.38
N HIS A 12 3.93 -46.06 8.60
CA HIS A 12 3.38 -44.88 7.93
C HIS A 12 2.74 -43.90 8.92
N SER A 13 2.00 -44.39 9.91
CA SER A 13 1.43 -43.56 10.97
C SER A 13 2.51 -42.87 11.80
N SER A 14 3.56 -43.58 12.20
CA SER A 14 4.69 -43.01 12.96
C SER A 14 5.40 -41.86 12.22
N CYS A 15 5.56 -42.00 10.89
CA CYS A 15 6.17 -40.95 10.06
C CYS A 15 5.26 -39.72 9.93
N PHE A 16 3.94 -39.94 9.80
CA PHE A 16 2.95 -38.87 9.74
C PHE A 16 2.87 -38.09 11.06
N TYR A 17 2.82 -38.79 12.20
CA TYR A 17 2.79 -38.16 13.54
C TYR A 17 4.07 -37.37 13.84
N ARG A 18 5.25 -37.88 13.46
CA ARG A 18 6.51 -37.14 13.62
C ARG A 18 6.55 -35.85 12.79
N ARG A 19 6.04 -35.89 11.55
CA ARG A 19 5.98 -34.69 10.69
C ARG A 19 4.97 -33.67 11.21
N MET A 20 3.82 -34.13 11.71
CA MET A 20 2.80 -33.26 12.29
C MET A 20 3.26 -32.62 13.61
N MET A 21 3.90 -33.40 14.50
CA MET A 21 4.50 -32.87 15.74
C MET A 21 5.64 -31.90 15.46
N LEU A 22 6.47 -32.16 14.44
CA LEU A 22 7.53 -31.23 14.04
C LEU A 22 6.94 -29.93 13.48
N ALA A 23 5.89 -29.99 12.67
CA ALA A 23 5.20 -28.81 12.16
C ALA A 23 4.54 -27.97 13.27
N LEU A 24 3.91 -28.63 14.25
CA LEU A 24 3.31 -27.97 15.41
C LEU A 24 4.37 -27.35 16.32
N LEU A 25 5.51 -28.03 16.52
CA LEU A 25 6.65 -27.48 17.26
C LEU A 25 7.27 -26.27 16.55
N VAL A 26 7.43 -26.31 15.22
CA VAL A 26 7.90 -25.16 14.44
C VAL A 26 6.91 -24.00 14.53
N CYS A 27 5.62 -24.26 14.42
CA CYS A 27 4.57 -23.24 14.52
C CYS A 27 4.51 -22.61 15.92
N ALA A 28 4.58 -23.43 16.97
CA ALA A 28 4.67 -22.96 18.36
C ALA A 28 5.97 -22.20 18.62
N LEU A 29 7.09 -22.62 18.04
CA LEU A 29 8.36 -21.91 18.13
C LEU A 29 8.28 -20.55 17.42
N CYS A 30 7.65 -20.45 16.25
CA CYS A 30 7.41 -19.19 15.56
C CYS A 30 6.52 -18.22 16.37
N LEU A 31 5.54 -18.75 17.10
CA LEU A 31 4.66 -17.96 17.99
C LEU A 31 5.38 -17.53 19.28
N LEU A 32 6.26 -18.38 19.83
CA LEU A 32 7.07 -18.10 21.04
C LEU A 32 8.25 -17.18 20.77
N THR A 33 8.84 -17.23 19.57
CA THR A 33 9.88 -16.29 19.14
C THR A 33 9.32 -14.93 18.78
N GLY A 34 8.01 -14.72 18.98
CA GLY A 34 7.27 -13.47 18.80
C GLY A 34 8.03 -12.55 17.88
N ALA A 35 7.95 -12.82 16.57
CA ALA A 35 8.65 -12.05 15.54
C ALA A 35 8.21 -10.60 15.72
N SER A 36 8.94 -9.93 16.59
CA SER A 36 8.86 -8.52 16.85
C SER A 36 9.46 -8.02 15.57
N GLY A 37 8.60 -7.67 14.61
CA GLY A 37 9.05 -6.91 13.46
C GLY A 37 9.75 -5.72 14.07
N GLU A 38 11.08 -5.73 14.05
CA GLU A 38 11.88 -4.55 14.34
C GLU A 38 11.28 -3.47 13.46
N ALA A 39 10.59 -2.51 14.07
CA ALA A 39 10.05 -1.38 13.34
C ALA A 39 11.25 -0.80 12.61
N LEU A 40 11.19 -0.77 11.27
CA LEU A 40 12.26 -0.21 10.47
C LEU A 40 12.63 1.15 11.06
N PRO A 41 13.93 1.47 11.19
CA PRO A 41 14.34 2.76 11.71
C PRO A 41 13.55 3.87 11.01
N SER A 42 12.87 4.71 11.78
CA SER A 42 12.11 5.82 11.21
C SER A 42 13.03 6.62 10.28
N PRO A 43 12.57 6.97 9.07
CA PRO A 43 13.42 7.62 8.07
C PRO A 43 13.79 9.08 8.44
N GLY A 44 13.41 9.55 9.63
CA GLY A 44 13.67 10.91 10.12
C GLY A 44 12.60 11.92 9.71
N PHE A 45 11.43 11.46 9.25
CA PHE A 45 10.24 12.25 8.94
C PHE A 45 8.98 11.38 9.09
N ASP A 46 7.81 12.01 9.14
CA ASP A 46 6.54 11.30 9.42
C ASP A 46 5.71 11.03 8.15
N LEU A 47 5.84 11.88 7.14
CA LEU A 47 5.07 11.79 5.89
C LEU A 47 5.82 12.45 4.72
N LEU A 48 5.34 12.24 3.51
CA LEU A 48 5.80 12.95 2.31
C LEU A 48 4.69 13.83 1.75
N LEU A 49 5.03 15.03 1.32
CA LEU A 49 4.16 15.94 0.61
C LEU A 49 4.48 15.87 -0.88
N LEU A 50 3.56 15.33 -1.68
CA LEU A 50 3.64 15.41 -3.13
C LEU A 50 3.08 16.77 -3.55
N VAL A 51 3.92 17.64 -4.13
CA VAL A 51 3.59 19.03 -4.45
C VAL A 51 3.51 19.19 -5.96
N ARG A 52 2.35 19.65 -6.45
CA ARG A 52 2.15 19.95 -7.88
C ARG A 52 1.84 21.43 -8.06
N SER A 53 2.56 22.08 -8.96
CA SER A 53 2.28 23.44 -9.40
C SER A 53 1.20 23.42 -10.49
N TYR A 54 0.33 24.44 -10.48
CA TYR A 54 -0.54 24.75 -11.60
C TYR A 54 0.06 25.90 -12.42
N PRO A 55 0.72 25.60 -13.57
CA PRO A 55 1.48 26.61 -14.30
C PRO A 55 0.70 27.88 -14.66
N PRO A 56 -0.56 27.82 -15.16
CA PRO A 56 -1.29 29.04 -15.52
C PRO A 56 -1.51 29.98 -14.34
N GLY A 57 -1.81 29.45 -13.16
CA GLY A 57 -2.01 30.25 -11.96
C GLY A 57 -0.71 30.74 -11.32
N PHE A 58 0.34 29.92 -11.36
CA PHE A 58 1.66 30.33 -10.91
C PHE A 58 2.21 31.48 -11.78
N CYS A 59 2.14 31.32 -13.10
CA CYS A 59 2.65 32.28 -14.07
C CYS A 59 1.78 33.53 -14.26
N SER A 60 0.56 33.58 -13.70
CA SER A 60 -0.19 34.84 -13.63
C SER A 60 0.34 35.79 -12.55
N HIS A 61 1.23 35.30 -11.67
CA HIS A 61 1.82 36.06 -10.57
C HIS A 61 3.36 36.08 -10.61
N GLN A 62 3.98 35.42 -11.59
CA GLN A 62 5.42 35.27 -11.74
C GLN A 62 5.84 35.40 -13.20
N HIS A 63 7.07 35.87 -13.44
CA HIS A 63 7.62 35.89 -14.79
C HIS A 63 8.15 34.50 -15.18
N CYS A 64 7.40 33.82 -16.04
CA CYS A 64 7.74 32.48 -16.52
C CYS A 64 8.43 32.49 -17.89
N HIS A 65 9.33 31.53 -18.11
CA HIS A 65 10.05 31.36 -19.39
C HIS A 65 9.45 30.27 -20.29
N THR A 66 8.63 29.38 -19.74
CA THR A 66 7.96 28.31 -20.46
C THR A 66 6.48 28.65 -20.66
N PRO A 67 5.85 28.22 -21.77
CA PRO A 67 4.41 28.33 -21.91
C PRO A 67 3.72 27.61 -20.75
N ALA A 68 2.89 28.35 -20.01
CA ALA A 68 2.12 27.80 -18.89
C ALA A 68 1.00 26.91 -19.44
N SER A 69 1.29 25.63 -19.70
CA SER A 69 0.30 24.68 -20.19
C SER A 69 -0.75 24.37 -19.13
N SER A 70 -1.99 24.12 -19.57
CA SER A 70 -3.10 23.71 -18.70
C SER A 70 -2.95 22.26 -18.23
N SER A 71 -1.92 21.94 -17.47
CA SER A 71 -1.68 20.62 -16.86
C SER A 71 -0.81 20.80 -15.63
N PHE A 72 -1.10 20.05 -14.57
CA PHE A 72 -0.27 20.09 -13.37
C PHE A 72 1.15 19.60 -13.65
N THR A 73 2.14 20.30 -13.12
CA THR A 73 3.54 19.88 -13.15
C THR A 73 4.03 19.57 -11.74
N ILE A 74 5.05 18.72 -11.63
CA ILE A 74 5.70 18.44 -10.35
C ILE A 74 6.43 19.69 -9.89
N HIS A 75 6.21 20.07 -8.62
CA HIS A 75 7.14 20.93 -7.90
C HIS A 75 8.17 20.06 -7.17
N GLY A 76 7.70 19.13 -6.34
CA GLY A 76 8.58 18.24 -5.60
C GLY A 76 7.88 17.21 -4.72
N LEU A 77 8.69 16.45 -3.99
CA LEU A 77 8.28 15.46 -3.01
C LEU A 77 9.04 15.73 -1.71
N TRP A 78 8.34 16.20 -0.67
CA TRP A 78 8.98 16.81 0.49
C TRP A 78 8.70 16.02 1.77
N PRO A 79 9.74 15.54 2.47
CA PRO A 79 9.59 15.03 3.83
C PRO A 79 9.04 16.08 4.78
N GLU A 80 8.05 15.73 5.60
CA GLU A 80 7.43 16.63 6.58
C GLU A 80 7.30 15.93 7.95
N TYR A 81 7.20 16.74 9.00
CA TYR A 81 6.78 16.27 10.32
C TYR A 81 5.28 16.46 10.50
N LYS A 82 4.61 15.50 11.13
CA LYS A 82 3.17 15.61 11.42
C LYS A 82 2.86 16.76 12.39
N THR A 83 3.86 17.18 13.16
CA THR A 83 3.81 18.32 14.09
C THR A 83 4.08 19.67 13.42
N GLY A 84 4.35 19.68 12.11
CA GLY A 84 4.75 20.86 11.35
C GLY A 84 6.27 21.00 11.25
N GLY A 85 6.71 21.69 10.20
CA GLY A 85 8.12 21.81 9.83
C GLY A 85 8.64 20.58 9.07
N TRP A 86 9.84 20.70 8.53
CA TRP A 86 10.44 19.67 7.68
C TRP A 86 11.96 19.58 7.87
N PRO A 87 12.56 18.39 7.65
CA PRO A 87 14.00 18.29 7.46
C PRO A 87 14.39 18.85 6.07
N GLN A 88 15.56 19.48 5.98
CA GLN A 88 16.09 19.97 4.71
C GLN A 88 17.61 19.86 4.66
N PHE A 89 18.15 19.64 3.45
CA PHE A 89 19.59 19.57 3.19
C PHE A 89 20.34 18.48 3.99
N CYS A 90 19.71 17.32 4.21
CA CYS A 90 20.20 16.24 5.08
C CYS A 90 21.45 15.50 4.57
N GLY A 91 21.84 15.72 3.32
CA GLY A 91 22.98 15.04 2.66
C GLY A 91 24.08 15.98 2.19
N ALA A 92 24.12 17.24 2.65
CA ALA A 92 25.02 18.30 2.14
C ALA A 92 26.54 17.99 2.22
N HIS A 93 26.94 16.89 2.89
CA HIS A 93 28.33 16.42 2.96
C HIS A 93 28.61 15.14 2.13
N THR A 94 27.59 14.58 1.48
CA THR A 94 27.76 13.41 0.60
C THR A 94 28.05 13.89 -0.83
N THR A 95 28.94 13.18 -1.53
CA THR A 95 29.40 13.50 -2.89
C THR A 95 28.21 13.86 -3.78
N HIS A 96 28.27 15.02 -4.47
CA HIS A 96 27.31 15.40 -5.50
C HIS A 96 27.08 14.21 -6.44
N GLN A 97 25.94 13.53 -6.28
CA GLN A 97 25.55 12.48 -7.19
C GLN A 97 25.14 13.18 -8.48
N ALA A 98 26.02 13.10 -9.48
CA ALA A 98 25.73 13.60 -10.81
C ALA A 98 24.40 12.99 -11.27
N ALA A 99 23.43 13.85 -11.60
CA ALA A 99 22.24 13.39 -12.30
C ALA A 99 22.67 12.79 -13.64
N GLY A 100 22.10 11.65 -13.99
CA GLY A 100 22.09 11.20 -15.38
C GLY A 100 21.33 12.18 -16.27
N PRO A 101 21.38 12.02 -17.60
CA PRO A 101 20.59 12.84 -18.51
C PRO A 101 19.09 12.70 -18.18
N PRO A 102 18.31 13.80 -18.23
CA PRO A 102 16.89 13.75 -17.88
C PRO A 102 16.10 12.95 -18.92
N THR A 103 15.10 12.21 -18.46
CA THR A 103 14.19 11.49 -19.36
C THR A 103 13.21 12.45 -20.06
N PRO A 104 12.59 12.04 -21.18
CA PRO A 104 11.51 12.82 -21.79
C PRO A 104 10.35 13.11 -20.82
N ALA A 105 9.99 12.12 -19.99
CA ALA A 105 8.97 12.27 -18.95
C ALA A 105 9.36 13.34 -17.94
N GLN A 106 10.59 13.32 -17.42
CA GLN A 106 11.06 14.34 -16.47
C GLN A 106 11.04 15.75 -17.07
N ASN A 107 11.44 15.90 -18.33
CA ASN A 107 11.39 17.20 -19.02
C ASN A 107 9.95 17.73 -19.21
N CYS A 108 8.98 16.84 -19.35
CA CYS A 108 7.57 17.20 -19.57
C CYS A 108 6.79 17.41 -18.27
N LEU A 109 7.00 16.54 -17.28
CA LEU A 109 6.24 16.49 -16.04
C LEU A 109 6.85 17.34 -14.92
N TRP A 110 8.16 17.57 -14.94
CA TRP A 110 8.88 18.32 -13.91
C TRP A 110 9.67 19.52 -14.46
N PRO A 111 9.12 20.36 -15.35
CA PRO A 111 9.84 21.54 -15.82
C PRO A 111 9.99 22.58 -14.70
N SER A 112 11.04 23.40 -14.78
CA SER A 112 11.04 24.68 -14.08
C SER A 112 10.20 25.70 -14.85
N LEU A 113 9.40 26.50 -14.15
CA LEU A 113 8.58 27.55 -14.75
C LEU A 113 9.34 28.89 -14.88
N ILE A 114 10.33 29.12 -14.00
CA ILE A 114 11.04 30.40 -13.85
C ILE A 114 12.52 30.33 -14.24
N GLY A 115 13.00 29.19 -14.71
CA GLY A 115 14.42 29.05 -15.08
C GLY A 115 14.73 27.70 -15.71
N PRO A 116 16.02 27.33 -15.77
CA PRO A 116 16.44 26.04 -16.29
C PRO A 116 16.05 24.89 -15.34
N SER A 117 15.39 23.86 -15.88
CA SER A 117 14.98 22.68 -15.11
C SER A 117 16.13 21.94 -14.39
N PRO A 118 17.35 21.81 -14.94
CA PRO A 118 18.45 21.14 -14.23
C PRO A 118 18.79 21.76 -12.87
N GLY A 119 18.81 23.09 -12.77
CA GLY A 119 19.08 23.78 -11.51
C GLY A 119 17.94 23.58 -10.50
N PHE A 120 16.70 23.53 -11.00
CA PHE A 120 15.53 23.22 -10.18
C PHE A 120 15.56 21.79 -9.62
N TRP A 121 15.87 20.79 -10.45
CA TRP A 121 16.00 19.40 -9.98
C TRP A 121 17.16 19.21 -9.00
N GLU A 122 18.26 19.95 -9.18
CA GLU A 122 19.35 19.96 -8.20
C GLU A 122 18.89 20.52 -6.86
N HIS A 123 18.13 21.62 -6.87
CA HIS A 123 17.55 22.20 -5.66
C HIS A 123 16.62 21.22 -4.94
N GLU A 124 15.67 20.63 -5.66
CA GLU A 124 14.70 19.67 -5.08
C GLU A 124 15.40 18.44 -4.50
N TRP A 125 16.41 17.90 -5.20
CA TRP A 125 17.21 16.81 -4.67
C TRP A 125 17.98 17.25 -3.41
N ALA A 126 18.77 18.32 -3.50
CA ALA A 126 19.63 18.75 -2.41
C ALA A 126 18.83 19.07 -1.15
N LYS A 127 17.72 19.81 -1.29
CA LYS A 127 16.91 20.26 -0.17
C LYS A 127 16.00 19.16 0.38
N HIS A 128 15.32 18.41 -0.47
CA HIS A 128 14.26 17.48 -0.05
C HIS A 128 14.64 16.01 -0.28
N GLY A 129 15.15 15.69 -1.47
CA GLY A 129 15.51 14.32 -1.83
C GLY A 129 16.58 13.70 -0.93
N THR A 130 17.58 14.47 -0.49
CA THR A 130 18.60 13.98 0.46
C THR A 130 18.00 13.59 1.82
N CYS A 131 16.90 14.21 2.24
CA CYS A 131 16.19 13.87 3.46
C CYS A 131 15.24 12.68 3.27
N ALA A 132 14.74 12.47 2.05
CA ALA A 132 13.92 11.31 1.69
C ALA A 132 14.76 10.03 1.45
N ALA A 133 16.07 10.16 1.31
CA ALA A 133 16.98 9.06 0.97
C ALA A 133 16.91 7.82 1.88
N PRO A 134 16.68 7.93 3.21
CA PRO A 134 16.48 6.75 4.05
C PRO A 134 15.29 5.87 3.63
N LEU A 135 14.27 6.46 3.00
CA LEU A 135 13.10 5.74 2.48
C LEU A 135 13.22 5.43 0.99
N LEU A 136 13.66 6.40 0.19
CA LEU A 136 13.60 6.35 -1.29
C LEU A 136 14.94 6.04 -1.97
N GLY A 137 16.03 5.94 -1.20
CA GLY A 137 17.35 5.64 -1.71
C GLY A 137 18.04 6.82 -2.38
N ASN A 138 18.71 6.56 -3.50
CA ASN A 138 19.55 7.56 -4.17
C ASN A 138 18.75 8.52 -5.06
N ARG A 139 19.43 9.48 -5.68
CA ARG A 139 18.81 10.49 -6.56
C ARG A 139 17.99 9.88 -7.69
N THR A 140 18.49 8.83 -8.34
CA THR A 140 17.81 8.17 -9.45
C THR A 140 16.49 7.53 -8.99
N ALA A 141 16.51 6.84 -7.86
CA ALA A 141 15.33 6.24 -7.27
C ALA A 141 14.31 7.31 -6.83
N PHE A 142 14.76 8.39 -6.18
CA PHE A 142 13.91 9.52 -5.80
C PHE A 142 13.21 10.13 -7.02
N VAL A 143 13.94 10.46 -8.09
CA VAL A 143 13.36 11.04 -9.32
C VAL A 143 12.34 10.08 -9.94
N ALA A 144 12.65 8.79 -10.03
CA ALA A 144 11.73 7.79 -10.56
C ALA A 144 10.44 7.72 -9.73
N THR A 145 10.55 7.70 -8.40
CA THR A 145 9.40 7.70 -7.50
C THR A 145 8.54 8.96 -7.65
N VAL A 146 9.13 10.16 -7.76
CA VAL A 146 8.33 11.38 -7.91
C VAL A 146 7.52 11.37 -9.21
N LEU A 147 8.13 10.91 -10.32
CA LEU A 147 7.43 10.77 -11.60
C LEU A 147 6.31 9.74 -11.52
N GLU A 148 6.57 8.57 -10.93
CA GLU A 148 5.56 7.52 -10.73
C GLU A 148 4.38 8.02 -9.89
N LEU A 149 4.65 8.73 -8.79
CA LEU A 149 3.60 9.26 -7.91
C LEU A 149 2.75 10.33 -8.60
N HIS A 150 3.36 11.17 -9.44
CA HIS A 150 2.63 12.16 -10.24
C HIS A 150 1.67 11.50 -11.24
N GLU A 151 2.13 10.43 -11.91
CA GLU A 151 1.29 9.67 -12.84
C GLU A 151 0.19 8.87 -12.12
N LYS A 152 0.52 8.26 -10.98
CA LYS A 152 -0.40 7.46 -10.16
C LYS A 152 -1.52 8.31 -9.55
N TYR A 153 -1.18 9.49 -9.04
CA TYR A 153 -2.10 10.43 -8.40
C TYR A 153 -2.36 11.66 -9.30
N ASN A 154 -2.77 11.38 -10.54
CA ASN A 154 -2.95 12.36 -11.60
C ASN A 154 -4.14 13.33 -11.35
N LEU A 155 -3.80 14.57 -11.01
CA LEU A 155 -4.80 15.62 -10.75
C LEU A 155 -5.62 16.02 -11.98
N ASP A 156 -5.03 16.05 -13.18
CA ASP A 156 -5.74 16.43 -14.41
C ASP A 156 -6.87 15.43 -14.71
N VAL A 157 -6.65 14.15 -14.39
CA VAL A 157 -7.66 13.09 -14.53
C VAL A 157 -8.72 13.20 -13.44
N ALA A 158 -8.32 13.31 -12.17
CA ALA A 158 -9.26 13.37 -11.05
C ALA A 158 -10.23 14.56 -11.17
N LEU A 159 -9.69 15.76 -11.44
CA LEU A 159 -10.49 16.97 -11.60
C LEU A 159 -11.32 16.93 -12.89
N GLY A 160 -10.73 16.48 -14.00
CA GLY A 160 -11.45 16.37 -15.27
C GLY A 160 -12.64 15.41 -15.22
N ASN A 161 -12.50 14.27 -14.53
CA ASN A 161 -13.60 13.31 -14.32
C ASN A 161 -14.74 13.90 -13.47
N ALA A 162 -14.44 14.84 -12.59
CA ALA A 162 -15.42 15.58 -11.81
C ALA A 162 -16.01 16.80 -12.54
N GLY A 163 -15.60 17.05 -13.80
CA GLY A 163 -16.04 18.22 -14.57
C GLY A 163 -15.34 19.53 -14.17
N VAL A 164 -14.33 19.48 -13.31
CA VAL A 164 -13.51 20.64 -12.92
C VAL A 164 -12.42 20.83 -13.96
N LEU A 165 -12.66 21.72 -14.92
CA LEU A 165 -11.78 21.96 -16.06
C LEU A 165 -11.19 23.39 -16.06
N PRO A 166 -9.99 23.58 -16.64
CA PRO A 166 -9.42 24.91 -16.85
C PRO A 166 -10.36 25.84 -17.63
N SER A 167 -10.65 26.99 -17.02
CA SER A 167 -11.69 27.93 -17.41
C SER A 167 -11.13 29.35 -17.58
N SER A 168 -11.74 30.16 -18.44
CA SER A 168 -11.38 31.57 -18.62
C SER A 168 -12.30 32.54 -17.86
N SER A 169 -13.39 32.05 -17.27
CA SER A 169 -14.47 32.93 -16.76
C SER A 169 -15.24 32.35 -15.58
N GLY A 170 -14.78 31.26 -14.98
CA GLY A 170 -15.49 30.55 -13.92
C GLY A 170 -14.58 30.21 -12.76
N ASP A 171 -15.17 30.30 -11.58
CA ASP A 171 -14.59 29.90 -10.31
C ASP A 171 -15.24 28.59 -9.88
N TYR A 172 -14.50 27.77 -9.14
CA TYR A 172 -15.00 26.55 -8.52
C TYR A 172 -15.03 26.74 -7.01
N ALA A 173 -15.92 26.05 -6.30
CA ALA A 173 -15.76 25.95 -4.86
C ALA A 173 -14.47 25.17 -4.57
N ALA A 174 -13.68 25.62 -3.59
CA ALA A 174 -12.49 24.91 -3.14
C ALA A 174 -12.82 23.46 -2.74
N GLU A 175 -14.01 23.26 -2.16
CA GLU A 175 -14.54 21.96 -1.76
C GLU A 175 -14.74 21.03 -2.96
N ASP A 176 -15.14 21.53 -4.14
CA ASP A 176 -15.32 20.71 -5.35
C ASP A 176 -13.98 20.10 -5.80
N LEU A 177 -12.90 20.90 -5.78
CA LEU A 177 -11.55 20.43 -6.10
C LEU A 177 -11.07 19.40 -5.07
N GLN A 178 -11.34 19.65 -3.79
CA GLN A 178 -10.92 18.75 -2.71
C GLN A 178 -11.66 17.42 -2.77
N GLU A 179 -12.97 17.45 -3.03
CA GLU A 179 -13.80 16.26 -3.13
C GLU A 179 -13.48 15.45 -4.38
N ALA A 180 -13.23 16.09 -5.53
CA ALA A 180 -12.80 15.39 -6.74
C ALA A 180 -11.53 14.57 -6.51
N VAL A 181 -10.54 15.14 -5.82
CA VAL A 181 -9.29 14.44 -5.48
C VAL A 181 -9.52 13.38 -4.39
N ARG A 182 -10.36 13.66 -3.38
CA ARG A 182 -10.73 12.68 -2.35
C ARG A 182 -11.44 11.46 -2.95
N ALA A 183 -12.40 11.67 -3.84
CA ALA A 183 -13.13 10.60 -4.51
C ALA A 183 -12.19 9.73 -5.37
N ALA A 184 -11.19 10.33 -6.01
CA ALA A 184 -10.22 9.60 -6.83
C ALA A 184 -9.17 8.84 -6.00
N TYR A 185 -8.70 9.40 -4.88
CA TYR A 185 -7.49 8.92 -4.21
C TYR A 185 -7.61 8.67 -2.70
N GLY A 186 -8.78 8.89 -2.11
CA GLY A 186 -9.10 8.54 -0.73
C GLY A 186 -8.87 9.63 0.32
N ALA A 187 -8.18 10.73 0.00
CA ALA A 187 -8.02 11.87 0.91
C ALA A 187 -8.05 13.21 0.18
N ALA A 188 -8.48 14.25 0.89
CA ALA A 188 -8.51 15.60 0.33
C ALA A 188 -7.12 16.25 0.33
N PRO A 189 -6.75 16.95 -0.76
CA PRO A 189 -5.52 17.71 -0.80
C PRO A 189 -5.65 19.05 -0.06
N LEU A 190 -4.51 19.65 0.20
CA LEU A 190 -4.42 21.06 0.54
C LEU A 190 -4.29 21.89 -0.75
N LEU A 191 -5.05 22.99 -0.84
CA LEU A 191 -5.02 23.91 -1.97
C LEU A 191 -4.28 25.20 -1.60
N SER A 192 -3.36 25.61 -2.46
CA SER A 192 -2.60 26.85 -2.33
C SER A 192 -3.02 27.85 -3.40
N CYS A 193 -3.33 29.07 -2.97
CA CYS A 193 -3.78 30.12 -3.89
C CYS A 193 -3.02 31.43 -3.70
N THR A 194 -2.82 32.13 -4.81
CA THR A 194 -2.39 33.54 -4.82
C THR A 194 -3.52 34.37 -5.40
N ALA A 195 -4.00 35.36 -4.66
CA ALA A 195 -5.13 36.21 -5.04
C ALA A 195 -6.38 35.43 -5.48
N GLY A 196 -6.65 34.25 -4.91
CA GLY A 196 -7.78 33.39 -5.27
C GLY A 196 -7.56 32.52 -6.52
N THR A 197 -6.39 32.59 -7.15
CA THR A 197 -6.00 31.67 -8.24
C THR A 197 -5.19 30.51 -7.68
N LEU A 198 -5.55 29.28 -8.08
CA LEU A 198 -4.82 28.08 -7.69
C LEU A 198 -3.40 28.14 -8.24
N VAL A 199 -2.40 27.99 -7.36
CA VAL A 199 -0.98 27.94 -7.75
C VAL A 199 -0.37 26.58 -7.46
N GLU A 200 -0.81 25.90 -6.41
CA GLU A 200 -0.31 24.56 -6.07
C GLU A 200 -1.38 23.70 -5.40
N VAL A 201 -1.18 22.38 -5.49
CA VAL A 201 -1.94 21.37 -4.78
C VAL A 201 -0.97 20.43 -4.07
N TRP A 202 -1.23 20.19 -2.79
CA TRP A 202 -0.39 19.34 -1.94
C TRP A 202 -1.18 18.11 -1.47
N MET A 203 -0.64 16.91 -1.70
CA MET A 203 -1.18 15.67 -1.13
C MET A 203 -0.19 15.08 -0.15
N CYS A 204 -0.69 14.64 1.00
CA CYS A 204 0.09 13.93 1.98
C CYS A 204 0.09 12.43 1.66
N LEU A 205 1.28 11.83 1.74
CA LEU A 205 1.52 10.42 1.54
C LEU A 205 2.12 9.84 2.83
N ASP A 206 1.66 8.65 3.21
CA ASP A 206 2.30 7.87 4.27
C ASP A 206 3.68 7.35 3.82
N LEU A 207 4.39 6.68 4.72
CA LEU A 207 5.72 6.11 4.43
C LEU A 207 5.65 4.90 3.47
N GLU A 208 4.46 4.38 3.19
CA GLU A 208 4.19 3.40 2.13
C GLU A 208 3.75 4.05 0.80
N LEU A 209 3.87 5.38 0.69
CA LEU A 209 3.54 6.18 -0.49
C LEU A 209 2.05 6.12 -0.88
N ARG A 210 1.17 5.87 0.09
CA ARG A 210 -0.29 5.90 -0.08
C ARG A 210 -0.83 7.24 0.39
N VAL A 211 -1.87 7.70 -0.28
CA VAL A 211 -2.54 8.97 0.04
C VAL A 211 -3.17 8.88 1.43
N MET A 212 -2.96 9.92 2.23
CA MET A 212 -3.53 10.07 3.56
C MET A 212 -4.01 11.51 3.78
N ASP A 213 -4.89 11.70 4.76
CA ASP A 213 -5.28 13.04 5.19
C ASP A 213 -4.06 13.80 5.73
N CYS A 214 -3.92 15.07 5.31
CA CYS A 214 -2.84 15.91 5.79
C CYS A 214 -3.04 16.28 7.27
N PRO A 215 -2.02 16.06 8.13
CA PRO A 215 -2.08 16.52 9.52
C PRO A 215 -2.34 18.03 9.61
N PRO A 216 -3.12 18.52 10.59
CA PRO A 216 -3.50 19.94 10.66
C PRO A 216 -2.33 20.93 10.73
N ALA A 217 -1.17 20.48 11.23
CA ALA A 217 0.05 21.28 11.36
C ALA A 217 0.87 21.36 10.05
N VAL A 218 0.62 20.48 9.07
CA VAL A 218 1.28 20.53 7.76
C VAL A 218 0.57 21.60 6.92
N ARG A 219 1.21 22.77 6.81
CA ARG A 219 0.67 23.94 6.08
C ARG A 219 1.80 24.75 5.44
N PRO A 220 2.30 24.35 4.26
CA PRO A 220 3.49 24.97 3.68
C PRO A 220 3.23 26.33 2.98
N GLY A 221 1.99 26.76 2.77
CA GLY A 221 1.73 28.04 2.09
C GLY A 221 0.31 28.62 2.23
N PRO A 222 0.02 29.70 1.47
CA PRO A 222 -1.23 30.45 1.57
C PRO A 222 -2.46 29.62 1.18
N LYS A 223 -3.50 29.65 2.00
CA LYS A 223 -4.74 28.92 1.73
C LYS A 223 -5.57 29.59 0.64
N CYS A 224 -6.29 28.77 -0.11
CA CYS A 224 -7.40 29.24 -0.93
C CYS A 224 -8.59 29.73 -0.07
N GLY A 225 -9.37 30.65 -0.64
CA GLY A 225 -10.68 31.03 -0.11
C GLY A 225 -11.74 29.98 -0.46
N ALA A 226 -13.01 30.34 -0.28
CA ALA A 226 -14.14 29.48 -0.66
C ALA A 226 -14.19 29.24 -2.17
N ASP A 227 -13.88 30.26 -2.96
CA ASP A 227 -13.85 30.21 -4.42
C ASP A 227 -12.41 30.16 -4.94
N VAL A 228 -12.19 29.35 -5.97
CA VAL A 228 -10.88 29.09 -6.58
C VAL A 228 -10.94 29.26 -8.09
N ARG A 229 -10.05 30.11 -8.61
CA ARG A 229 -9.82 30.29 -10.05
C ARG A 229 -8.84 29.24 -10.57
N LEU A 230 -9.27 28.51 -11.60
CA LEU A 230 -8.44 27.55 -12.35
C LEU A 230 -8.26 28.04 -13.81
N PRO A 231 -7.37 29.02 -14.05
CA PRO A 231 -7.27 29.71 -15.34
C PRO A 231 -6.76 28.79 -16.45
N ARG A 232 -7.39 28.86 -17.62
CA ARG A 232 -6.89 28.21 -18.84
C ARG A 232 -5.55 28.81 -19.28
N GLY A 233 -4.55 27.95 -19.45
CA GLY A 233 -3.26 28.27 -20.07
C GLY A 233 -3.10 27.67 -21.48
N ALA A 234 -1.85 27.56 -21.93
CA ALA A 234 -1.50 27.00 -23.23
C ALA A 234 -1.86 25.51 -23.36
N GLU A 235 -1.86 24.98 -24.57
CA GLU A 235 -1.97 23.55 -24.80
C GLU A 235 -0.71 22.80 -24.33
N VAL A 236 -0.89 21.55 -23.88
CA VAL A 236 0.23 20.64 -23.62
C VAL A 236 0.96 20.37 -24.95
N PRO A 237 2.29 20.60 -25.01
CA PRO A 237 3.07 20.35 -26.22
C PRO A 237 2.91 18.92 -26.73
N PRO A 238 2.83 18.67 -28.05
CA PRO A 238 2.60 17.32 -28.60
C PRO A 238 3.56 16.25 -28.07
N ARG A 239 4.84 16.60 -27.86
CA ARG A 239 5.86 15.69 -27.30
C ARG A 239 5.60 15.26 -25.85
N CYS A 240 4.78 16.01 -25.12
CA CYS A 240 4.46 15.76 -23.71
C CYS A 240 3.08 15.11 -23.50
N ARG A 241 2.22 15.09 -24.52
CA ARG A 241 0.89 14.46 -24.47
C ARG A 241 0.89 12.97 -24.06
N PRO A 242 1.93 12.16 -24.37
CA PRO A 242 2.00 10.79 -23.84
C PRO A 242 2.08 10.70 -22.31
N PHE A 243 2.60 11.73 -21.65
CA PHE A 243 2.80 11.79 -20.19
C PHE A 243 1.73 12.64 -19.49
N SER A 244 1.19 13.65 -20.19
CA SER A 244 0.12 14.54 -19.72
C SER A 244 -1.05 14.49 -20.71
N PRO A 245 -1.96 13.51 -20.57
CA PRO A 245 -3.11 13.37 -21.47
C PRO A 245 -4.09 14.54 -21.25
N PRO A 246 -5.07 14.72 -22.15
CA PRO A 246 -6.16 15.67 -21.92
C PRO A 246 -6.86 15.42 -20.58
N TRP A 247 -7.40 16.48 -19.98
CA TRP A 247 -8.13 16.39 -18.71
C TRP A 247 -9.26 15.36 -18.77
N GLY A 248 -9.35 14.51 -17.75
CA GLY A 248 -10.31 13.40 -17.70
C GLY A 248 -9.97 12.17 -18.56
N ALA A 249 -8.89 12.21 -19.36
CA ALA A 249 -8.45 11.05 -20.13
C ALA A 249 -7.42 10.23 -19.33
N ALA A 250 -7.63 8.92 -19.20
CA ALA A 250 -6.65 8.03 -18.59
C ALA A 250 -5.36 7.94 -19.43
N LEU A 251 -4.21 7.69 -18.78
CA LEU A 251 -2.94 7.45 -19.46
C LEU A 251 -3.04 6.22 -20.39
N PRO A 252 -2.48 6.26 -21.61
CA PRO A 252 -2.43 5.10 -22.49
C PRO A 252 -1.70 3.93 -21.80
N GLY A 253 -2.41 2.83 -21.55
CA GLY A 253 -1.85 1.65 -20.88
C GLY A 253 -1.95 1.65 -19.36
N ALA A 254 -2.60 2.64 -18.73
CA ALA A 254 -3.04 2.53 -17.35
C ALA A 254 -4.01 1.34 -17.26
N ARG A 255 -3.51 0.20 -16.76
CA ARG A 255 -4.36 -0.94 -16.43
C ARG A 255 -5.41 -0.42 -15.47
N LYS A 256 -6.68 -0.54 -15.83
CA LYS A 256 -7.78 -0.37 -14.88
C LYS A 256 -7.45 -1.23 -13.66
N GLY A 257 -7.19 -0.58 -12.54
CA GLY A 257 -7.15 -1.26 -11.26
C GLY A 257 -8.54 -1.80 -10.98
N GLY A 258 -8.73 -3.10 -11.21
CA GLY A 258 -9.87 -3.88 -10.74
C GLY A 258 -11.22 -3.61 -11.43
N ASP A 259 -11.46 -4.25 -12.58
CA ASP A 259 -12.83 -4.50 -13.06
C ASP A 259 -13.11 -6.00 -12.96
N GLY A 260 -13.72 -6.40 -11.85
CA GLY A 260 -14.72 -7.48 -11.88
C GLY A 260 -16.03 -6.91 -12.43
N ALA A 261 -16.04 -6.53 -13.71
CA ALA A 261 -17.24 -6.07 -14.40
C ALA A 261 -17.58 -7.08 -15.50
N ARG A 262 -18.65 -7.83 -15.26
CA ARG A 262 -19.28 -8.72 -16.26
C ARG A 262 -19.91 -7.85 -17.35
N ASP A 263 -19.62 -8.19 -18.59
CA ASP A 263 -20.35 -7.71 -19.76
C ASP A 263 -21.85 -8.05 -19.63
N GLY A 264 -22.69 -7.03 -19.69
CA GLY A 264 -24.13 -7.15 -19.76
C GLY A 264 -24.60 -7.16 -21.21
N GLY A 265 -25.14 -8.29 -21.64
CA GLY A 265 -25.96 -8.42 -22.85
C GLY A 265 -27.08 -9.44 -22.62
N GLY A 266 -28.32 -8.95 -22.49
CA GLY A 266 -29.54 -9.74 -22.70
C GLY A 266 -30.55 -9.78 -21.55
N GLY A 267 -31.68 -9.09 -21.75
CA GLY A 267 -33.04 -9.63 -21.54
C GLY A 267 -33.64 -9.69 -20.12
N GLY A 268 -34.55 -8.75 -19.85
CA GLY A 268 -35.87 -8.90 -19.19
C GLY A 268 -36.08 -9.81 -17.98
N GLY A 269 -36.64 -9.24 -16.91
CA GLY A 269 -37.35 -9.96 -15.85
C GLY A 269 -37.45 -9.18 -14.54
N ASP A 270 -38.68 -8.85 -14.16
CA ASP A 270 -39.09 -8.18 -12.92
C ASP A 270 -38.65 -8.91 -11.63
N GLY A 271 -38.51 -8.16 -10.53
CA GLY A 271 -38.49 -8.74 -9.18
C GLY A 271 -37.74 -7.96 -8.10
N ASP A 272 -38.53 -7.20 -7.33
CA ASP A 272 -38.45 -6.73 -5.94
C ASP A 272 -37.23 -6.93 -5.00
N ASP A 273 -37.22 -6.00 -4.03
CA ASP A 273 -36.68 -6.02 -2.66
C ASP A 273 -35.18 -5.86 -2.32
N GLY A 274 -34.92 -4.85 -1.48
CA GLY A 274 -34.21 -5.08 -0.21
C GLY A 274 -32.82 -4.45 -0.08
N GLY A 275 -32.64 -3.64 0.96
CA GLY A 275 -31.40 -2.93 1.25
C GLY A 275 -30.28 -3.73 1.95
N GLU A 276 -29.10 -3.10 1.94
CA GLU A 276 -28.07 -3.05 3.00
C GLU A 276 -27.28 -4.33 3.38
N GLN A 277 -25.95 -4.31 3.20
CA GLN A 277 -24.92 -4.53 4.26
C GLN A 277 -23.56 -4.95 3.69
N GLY A 278 -22.51 -4.42 4.33
CA GLY A 278 -21.10 -4.60 3.98
C GLY A 278 -20.57 -6.03 4.03
N ASP A 279 -19.45 -6.21 3.33
CA ASP A 279 -18.73 -7.46 3.11
C ASP A 279 -18.44 -8.21 4.42
N ARG A 280 -19.26 -9.22 4.69
CA ARG A 280 -18.87 -10.38 5.50
C ARG A 280 -18.22 -11.40 4.58
N PRO A 281 -17.17 -12.12 5.05
CA PRO A 281 -16.55 -13.18 4.26
C PRO A 281 -17.62 -14.19 3.82
N SER A 282 -17.66 -14.50 2.52
CA SER A 282 -18.74 -15.30 1.94
C SER A 282 -18.99 -16.57 2.78
N TRP A 283 -20.26 -16.93 2.98
CA TRP A 283 -20.66 -18.12 3.73
C TRP A 283 -19.94 -19.40 3.26
N ARG A 284 -19.47 -19.42 2.01
CA ARG A 284 -18.66 -20.51 1.45
C ARG A 284 -17.29 -20.63 2.13
N VAL A 285 -16.63 -19.53 2.45
CA VAL A 285 -15.33 -19.52 3.16
C VAL A 285 -15.52 -19.95 4.61
N ALA A 286 -16.56 -19.43 5.27
CA ALA A 286 -16.89 -19.83 6.64
C ALA A 286 -17.29 -21.33 6.72
N ALA A 287 -18.06 -21.83 5.74
CA ALA A 287 -18.44 -23.23 5.66
C ALA A 287 -17.24 -24.16 5.42
N VAL A 288 -16.28 -23.75 4.58
CA VAL A 288 -15.03 -24.52 4.37
C VAL A 288 -14.18 -24.55 5.64
N LEU A 289 -14.04 -23.42 6.33
CA LEU A 289 -13.30 -23.38 7.60
C LEU A 289 -13.95 -24.24 8.69
N LEU A 290 -15.29 -24.17 8.83
CA LEU A 290 -16.03 -24.98 9.79
C LEU A 290 -15.94 -26.47 9.47
N LEU A 291 -15.97 -26.85 8.18
CA LEU A 291 -15.80 -28.24 7.76
C LEU A 291 -14.40 -28.76 8.08
N VAL A 292 -13.37 -27.95 7.84
CA VAL A 292 -11.97 -28.30 8.16
C VAL A 292 -11.78 -28.46 9.67
N LEU A 293 -12.34 -27.55 10.47
CA LEU A 293 -12.28 -27.62 11.93
C LEU A 293 -13.07 -28.82 12.48
N ALA A 294 -14.24 -29.13 11.92
CA ALA A 294 -15.04 -30.29 12.31
C ALA A 294 -14.32 -31.61 11.99
N LEU A 295 -13.71 -31.72 10.81
CA LEU A 295 -12.93 -32.91 10.43
C LEU A 295 -11.69 -33.07 11.31
N ALA A 296 -11.00 -31.97 11.65
CA ALA A 296 -9.88 -31.99 12.59
C ALA A 296 -10.33 -32.43 14.00
N TYR A 297 -11.46 -31.92 14.48
CA TYR A 297 -12.03 -32.29 15.78
C TYR A 297 -12.42 -33.77 15.84
N VAL A 298 -13.12 -34.29 14.83
CA VAL A 298 -13.51 -35.72 14.75
C VAL A 298 -12.28 -36.61 14.68
N ALA A 299 -11.24 -36.21 13.95
CA ALA A 299 -9.98 -36.94 13.89
C ALA A 299 -9.28 -36.97 15.27
N MET A 300 -9.23 -35.84 15.98
CA MET A 300 -8.63 -35.78 17.32
C MET A 300 -9.42 -36.59 18.36
N TYR A 301 -10.76 -36.48 18.37
CA TYR A 301 -11.61 -37.22 19.29
C TYR A 301 -11.65 -38.73 19.01
N GLY A 302 -11.65 -39.13 17.73
CA GLY A 302 -11.58 -40.53 17.34
C GLY A 302 -10.28 -41.20 17.80
N VAL A 303 -9.16 -40.48 17.76
CA VAL A 303 -7.86 -40.96 18.26
C VAL A 303 -7.85 -41.07 19.77
N GLN A 304 -8.43 -40.13 20.51
CA GLN A 304 -8.52 -40.22 21.98
C GLN A 304 -9.39 -41.40 22.45
N ARG A 305 -10.49 -41.70 21.75
CA ARG A 305 -11.37 -42.84 22.09
C ARG A 305 -10.70 -44.19 21.85
N LEU A 306 -9.96 -44.33 20.75
CA LEU A 306 -9.17 -45.53 20.42
C LEU A 306 -8.01 -45.77 21.42
N MET A 307 -7.47 -44.72 22.03
CA MET A 307 -6.44 -44.85 23.06
C MET A 307 -7.03 -45.22 24.42
N ALA A 308 -8.24 -44.75 24.75
CA ALA A 308 -8.93 -45.10 26.00
C ALA A 308 -9.38 -46.57 26.05
N GLU A 309 -9.92 -47.11 24.95
CA GLU A 309 -10.32 -48.54 24.87
C GLU A 309 -9.14 -49.52 24.94
N ARG A 310 -7.90 -49.04 24.73
CA ARG A 310 -6.68 -49.87 24.79
C ARG A 310 -6.11 -50.00 26.21
N VAL A 311 -6.55 -49.17 27.15
CA VAL A 311 -6.07 -49.16 28.55
C VAL A 311 -6.91 -50.08 29.45
N GLU A 312 -8.17 -50.36 29.11
CA GLU A 312 -9.03 -51.26 29.91
C GLU A 312 -8.82 -52.77 29.61
N ALA A 313 -7.96 -53.13 28.65
CA ALA A 313 -7.74 -54.52 28.24
C ALA A 313 -6.60 -55.25 29.00
N GLU A 314 -5.90 -54.57 29.93
CA GLU A 314 -4.82 -55.19 30.73
C GLU A 314 -5.06 -55.02 32.24
N GLU A 315 -5.97 -55.82 32.81
CA GLU A 315 -5.92 -56.16 34.25
C GLU A 315 -5.12 -57.47 34.47
N PRO A 316 -4.30 -57.56 35.53
CA PRO A 316 -3.61 -58.79 35.89
C PRO A 316 -4.45 -59.68 36.83
N LEU A 317 -4.72 -60.91 36.38
CA LEU A 317 -5.23 -62.01 37.20
C LEU A 317 -4.20 -62.41 38.27
N LEU A 318 -4.49 -62.09 39.53
CA LEU A 318 -3.95 -62.74 40.73
C LEU A 318 -4.80 -63.96 41.08
N LEU A 319 -4.20 -65.16 41.15
CA LEU A 319 -4.28 -66.15 42.26
C LEU A 319 -3.97 -67.60 41.83
N VAL A 320 -3.41 -68.34 42.81
CA VAL A 320 -3.21 -69.82 42.92
C VAL A 320 -1.98 -70.37 42.19
N GLY A 321 -1.03 -71.12 42.76
CA GLY A 321 -0.79 -71.63 44.12
C GLY A 321 0.37 -72.67 44.11
N ARG A 322 1.06 -72.79 45.25
CA ARG A 322 1.88 -73.90 45.79
C ARG A 322 2.96 -74.60 44.92
N GLY A 323 4.17 -74.66 45.49
CA GLY A 323 4.76 -75.96 45.88
C GLY A 323 6.24 -76.23 45.57
N TRP A 324 7.01 -76.52 46.64
CA TRP A 324 8.20 -77.40 46.71
C TRP A 324 9.50 -76.94 46.00
N GLN A 325 10.73 -77.23 46.43
CA GLN A 325 11.41 -77.57 47.69
C GLN A 325 12.92 -77.62 47.33
N GLN A 326 13.83 -77.39 48.31
CA GLN A 326 15.28 -77.71 48.32
C GLN A 326 16.20 -76.83 47.43
N GLY A 327 17.41 -76.42 47.82
CA GLY A 327 18.25 -76.65 49.00
C GLY A 327 19.68 -76.11 48.75
N GLY A 328 20.47 -75.91 49.82
CA GLY A 328 21.94 -75.71 49.81
C GLY A 328 22.39 -74.24 49.68
N ARG A 329 22.91 -73.56 50.73
CA ARG A 329 24.28 -73.64 51.35
C ARG A 329 25.37 -73.29 50.29
N ALA A 330 26.29 -72.34 50.44
CA ALA A 330 26.96 -71.78 51.61
C ALA A 330 27.45 -70.34 51.32
N ASP A 331 27.47 -69.49 52.36
CA ASP A 331 28.45 -68.40 52.51
C ASP A 331 29.70 -68.96 53.23
N PRO A 332 30.87 -68.28 53.16
CA PRO A 332 32.14 -68.75 53.73
C PRO A 332 32.14 -68.96 55.26
#